data_AF-A0A2D5HNY8-F1
#
_entry.id   AF-A0A2D5HNY8-F1
#
_cell.length_a   1.000
_cell.length_b   1.000
_cell.length_c   1.000
_cell.angle_alpha   90.00
_cell.angle_beta   90.00
_cell.angle_gamma   90.00
#
_symmetry.space_group_name_H-M   'P 1'
#
loop_
_entity.id
_entity.type
_entity.pdbx_description
1 polymer ?
#
loop_
_entity_poly.entity_id
_entity_poly.type
_entity_poly.pdbx_seq_one_letter_code
_entity_poly.pdbx_strand_id
1 'polypeptide(L)'
;MKIKYFLKFFVLSLFTGAILKCTSVESPLMPVGPIPNTHQSAWQELEYYAFIHFNMNTFTNKEWGYGDEKPNQFNPTALDTRQWARVAKEAGMKGIIITAKHHDGFCLWPSKYTEHSIKNSPWRAGQGDLIRELSDACKEFGLKFGVYLSPWDRNHPDYGKPEYITYFRNQLRELLTDYGEVFEVWFDGANGGDGYYGGANEERRVDKKTYYDWPKTIELVRSLQPQAIIFSDAGPDIRWVGNEKGYANETTWSPIYRDSVYTGMPDFQRFAAGQENGTHWVPTETDVSIRPGWYYHPEQDEQVKSLSKLVDIYYNSVGLNSSLLLNLPVDTRGLVHENEVANLNALAAFLKKAFNVNLAQGQKLKTSSKTKGYQAESLIDKDLKSYWVSQSNDLKPTIELLLEAPVKANTFMIQEYLPMGQRIKSFTLEILRERSWVKVYEGTTIGNKRLVRFDTQTINGIRFTVNETKAQVVLSNLGLFKAPELNEE
;
A
#
# COMPACT_ATOMS: atom_id res chain seq x y z
N MET A 1 -8.34 -74.11 -77.14
CA MET A 1 -9.80 -74.37 -77.12
C MET A 1 -10.39 -73.62 -75.92
N LYS A 2 -11.30 -72.66 -76.18
CA LYS A 2 -12.32 -72.02 -75.31
C LYS A 2 -11.97 -71.71 -73.83
N ILE A 3 -11.70 -70.44 -73.48
CA ILE A 3 -12.65 -69.40 -72.96
C ILE A 3 -13.11 -69.67 -71.50
N LYS A 4 -12.80 -68.76 -70.56
CA LYS A 4 -13.77 -67.85 -69.90
C LYS A 4 -13.08 -66.81 -68.98
N TYR A 5 -13.54 -65.57 -69.14
CA TYR A 5 -13.20 -64.32 -68.45
C TYR A 5 -13.91 -64.18 -67.09
N PHE A 6 -13.39 -63.31 -66.19
CA PHE A 6 -14.16 -62.32 -65.39
C PHE A 6 -13.16 -61.36 -64.68
N LEU A 7 -12.87 -60.19 -65.27
CA LEU A 7 -13.44 -58.85 -65.01
C LEU A 7 -12.98 -58.20 -63.67
N LYS A 8 -11.96 -57.33 -63.74
CA LYS A 8 -11.56 -56.40 -62.67
C LYS A 8 -12.30 -55.07 -62.84
N PHE A 9 -13.01 -54.62 -61.80
CA PHE A 9 -13.46 -53.24 -61.64
C PHE A 9 -12.33 -52.41 -61.02
N PHE A 10 -11.95 -51.30 -61.65
CA PHE A 10 -11.11 -50.27 -61.06
C PHE A 10 -12.03 -49.08 -60.73
N VAL A 11 -12.25 -48.82 -59.44
CA VAL A 11 -12.97 -47.62 -58.97
C VAL A 11 -11.92 -46.56 -58.66
N LEU A 12 -11.99 -45.45 -59.40
CA LEU A 12 -11.17 -44.27 -59.19
C LEU A 12 -11.87 -43.37 -58.15
N SER A 13 -11.42 -43.39 -56.90
CA SER A 13 -11.92 -42.48 -55.87
C SER A 13 -11.07 -41.21 -55.81
N LEU A 14 -11.63 -40.09 -56.28
CA LEU A 14 -11.16 -38.75 -55.99
C LEU A 14 -11.42 -38.42 -54.52
N PHE A 15 -10.36 -38.34 -53.70
CA PHE A 15 -10.43 -37.74 -52.37
C PHE A 15 -10.23 -36.23 -52.49
N THR A 16 -11.33 -35.47 -52.43
CA THR A 16 -11.32 -34.03 -52.17
C THR A 16 -10.94 -33.80 -50.70
N GLY A 17 -9.72 -33.29 -50.46
CA GLY A 17 -9.28 -32.89 -49.13
C GLY A 17 -10.05 -31.65 -48.65
N ALA A 18 -10.97 -31.83 -47.72
CA ALA A 18 -11.57 -30.73 -46.98
C ALA A 18 -10.52 -30.16 -46.02
N ILE A 19 -9.97 -28.99 -46.35
CA ILE A 19 -9.14 -28.21 -45.44
C ILE A 19 -10.08 -27.67 -44.35
N LEU A 20 -10.19 -28.40 -43.26
CA LEU A 20 -10.75 -27.89 -42.01
C LEU A 20 -9.86 -26.72 -41.57
N LYS A 21 -10.32 -25.48 -41.84
CA LYS A 21 -9.80 -24.29 -41.15
C LYS A 21 -10.12 -24.48 -39.67
N CYS A 22 -9.17 -25.02 -38.92
CA CYS A 22 -9.19 -25.01 -37.47
C CYS A 22 -9.10 -23.54 -37.07
N THR A 23 -10.24 -22.87 -36.89
CA THR A 23 -10.29 -21.58 -36.22
C THR A 23 -9.95 -21.88 -34.77
N SER A 24 -8.68 -21.69 -34.38
CA SER A 24 -8.28 -21.70 -32.98
C SER A 24 -9.07 -20.59 -32.29
N VAL A 25 -10.13 -20.97 -31.57
CA VAL A 25 -10.81 -20.06 -30.65
C VAL A 25 -9.77 -19.75 -29.59
N GLU A 26 -9.25 -18.51 -29.57
CA GLU A 26 -8.39 -18.03 -28.49
C GLU A 26 -9.13 -18.28 -27.17
N SER A 27 -8.50 -19.04 -26.26
CA SER A 27 -9.05 -19.26 -24.93
C SER A 27 -9.30 -17.91 -24.24
N PRO A 28 -10.43 -17.75 -23.51
CA PRO A 28 -10.73 -16.48 -22.85
C PRO A 28 -9.63 -16.12 -21.84
N LEU A 29 -9.30 -14.83 -21.77
CA LEU A 29 -8.33 -14.32 -20.80
C LEU A 29 -8.88 -14.49 -19.38
N MET A 30 -8.24 -15.34 -18.57
CA MET A 30 -8.66 -15.62 -17.19
C MET A 30 -7.79 -14.87 -16.17
N PRO A 31 -8.36 -14.42 -15.03
CA PRO A 31 -7.58 -13.90 -13.91
C PRO A 31 -6.65 -14.97 -13.32
N VAL A 32 -5.50 -14.53 -12.78
CA VAL A 32 -4.60 -15.39 -12.00
C VAL A 32 -4.83 -15.10 -10.52
N GLY A 33 -5.39 -16.07 -9.81
CA GLY A 33 -5.69 -15.90 -8.38
C GLY A 33 -4.44 -15.86 -7.49
N PRO A 34 -4.59 -15.32 -6.26
CA PRO A 34 -5.73 -14.52 -5.79
C PRO A 34 -5.74 -13.12 -6.45
N ILE A 35 -6.90 -12.46 -6.44
CA ILE A 35 -7.08 -11.08 -6.96
C ILE A 35 -7.56 -10.16 -5.83
N PRO A 36 -7.29 -8.84 -5.87
CA PRO A 36 -7.85 -7.90 -4.92
C PRO A 36 -9.38 -7.89 -5.00
N ASN A 37 -10.02 -7.72 -3.84
CA ASN A 37 -11.41 -7.26 -3.82
C ASN A 37 -11.48 -5.75 -4.14
N THR A 38 -12.69 -5.23 -4.33
CA THR A 38 -12.91 -3.81 -4.70
C THR A 38 -12.34 -2.82 -3.69
N HIS A 39 -12.36 -3.14 -2.40
CA HIS A 39 -11.83 -2.26 -1.35
C HIS A 39 -10.30 -2.26 -1.35
N GLN A 40 -9.68 -3.43 -1.54
CA GLN A 40 -8.22 -3.55 -1.68
C GLN A 40 -7.72 -2.84 -2.93
N SER A 41 -8.42 -2.93 -4.05
CA SER A 41 -8.10 -2.15 -5.26
C SER A 41 -8.18 -0.65 -4.98
N ALA A 42 -9.28 -0.18 -4.39
CA ALA A 42 -9.45 1.23 -4.05
C ALA A 42 -8.38 1.74 -3.06
N TRP A 43 -7.92 0.88 -2.15
CA TRP A 43 -6.83 1.18 -1.23
C TRP A 43 -5.46 1.24 -1.92
N GLN A 44 -5.15 0.29 -2.81
CA GLN A 44 -3.89 0.29 -3.57
C GLN A 44 -3.78 1.52 -4.48
N GLU A 45 -4.90 2.07 -4.95
CA GLU A 45 -4.95 3.33 -5.71
C GLU A 45 -4.61 4.57 -4.86
N LEU A 46 -4.67 4.49 -3.52
CA LEU A 46 -4.33 5.63 -2.65
C LEU A 46 -2.82 5.90 -2.67
N GLU A 47 -2.02 4.84 -2.69
CA GLU A 47 -0.56 4.79 -2.68
C GLU A 47 0.13 5.43 -1.48
N TYR A 48 -0.31 6.60 -1.01
CA TYR A 48 0.40 7.42 -0.04
C TYR A 48 -0.56 8.17 0.88
N TYR A 49 -0.43 7.96 2.18
CA TYR A 49 -1.27 8.59 3.21
C TYR A 49 -0.52 8.78 4.54
N ALA A 50 -1.11 9.56 5.45
CA ALA A 50 -0.48 9.97 6.70
C ALA A 50 -0.81 9.01 7.84
N PHE A 51 0.15 8.81 8.73
CA PHE A 51 -0.11 8.40 10.11
C PHE A 51 0.08 9.62 11.02
N ILE A 52 -0.72 9.76 12.07
CA ILE A 52 -0.50 10.74 13.12
C ILE A 52 -0.39 10.00 14.44
N HIS A 53 0.78 10.15 15.07
CA HIS A 53 0.99 9.81 16.47
C HIS A 53 0.92 11.10 17.30
N PHE A 54 -0.15 11.20 18.08
CA PHE A 54 -0.38 12.30 19.00
C PHE A 54 -1.22 11.82 20.18
N ASN A 55 -0.62 11.72 21.36
CA ASN A 55 -1.26 11.18 22.55
C ASN A 55 -0.42 11.57 23.77
N MET A 56 -0.58 10.88 24.91
CA MET A 56 0.12 11.22 26.15
C MET A 56 1.65 11.19 26.02
N ASN A 57 2.15 10.35 25.13
CA ASN A 57 3.55 10.18 24.83
C ASN A 57 4.22 11.45 24.29
N THR A 58 3.47 12.30 23.57
CA THR A 58 3.92 13.65 23.15
C THR A 58 4.24 14.54 24.37
N PHE A 59 3.44 14.45 25.43
CA PHE A 59 3.59 15.29 26.63
C PHE A 59 4.55 14.71 27.66
N THR A 60 4.81 13.40 27.61
CA THR A 60 5.74 12.72 28.50
C THR A 60 7.11 12.46 27.88
N ASN A 61 7.32 12.87 26.61
CA ASN A 61 8.55 12.67 25.85
C ASN A 61 8.95 11.18 25.80
N LYS A 62 7.98 10.30 25.56
CA LYS A 62 8.18 8.84 25.45
C LYS A 62 7.74 8.37 24.06
N GLU A 63 8.29 7.25 23.61
CA GLU A 63 7.69 6.50 22.49
C GLU A 63 6.52 5.65 23.01
N TRP A 64 6.74 4.93 24.11
CA TRP A 64 5.76 4.05 24.74
C TRP A 64 5.50 4.47 26.19
N GLY A 65 4.33 5.07 26.43
CA GLY A 65 3.84 5.40 27.78
C GLY A 65 3.46 4.15 28.56
N TYR A 66 3.57 4.22 29.89
CA TYR A 66 3.36 3.06 30.78
C TYR A 66 1.89 2.86 31.16
N GLY A 67 1.00 3.79 30.79
CA GLY A 67 -0.40 3.82 31.18
C GLY A 67 -0.63 4.53 32.52
N ASP A 68 0.43 5.01 33.19
CA ASP A 68 0.35 5.74 34.47
C ASP A 68 0.22 7.25 34.30
N GLU A 69 0.30 7.71 33.04
CA GLU A 69 0.15 9.10 32.64
C GLU A 69 -1.14 9.71 33.21
N LYS A 70 -1.07 10.98 33.60
CA LYS A 70 -2.22 11.67 34.18
C LYS A 70 -2.95 12.42 33.06
N PRO A 71 -4.27 12.23 32.90
CA PRO A 71 -5.07 12.97 31.91
C PRO A 71 -4.85 14.49 31.94
N ASN A 72 -4.50 15.05 33.10
CA ASN A 72 -4.22 16.49 33.23
C ASN A 72 -2.94 16.97 32.53
N GLN A 73 -2.05 16.05 32.11
CA GLN A 73 -0.87 16.35 31.31
C GLN A 73 -1.22 16.60 29.84
N PHE A 74 -2.38 16.13 29.37
CA PHE A 74 -2.83 16.32 28.00
C PHE A 74 -3.46 17.71 27.86
N ASN A 75 -2.68 18.68 27.35
CA ASN A 75 -3.16 20.06 27.21
C ASN A 75 -2.47 20.81 26.07
N PRO A 76 -2.68 20.41 24.80
CA PRO A 76 -2.11 21.13 23.68
C PRO A 76 -2.69 22.55 23.59
N THR A 77 -1.82 23.53 23.39
CA THR A 77 -2.14 24.95 23.51
C THR A 77 -2.71 25.57 22.24
N ALA A 78 -2.43 24.97 21.07
CA ALA A 78 -2.77 25.49 19.76
C ALA A 78 -3.25 24.39 18.78
N LEU A 79 -3.81 23.30 19.32
CA LEU A 79 -4.24 22.15 18.51
C LEU A 79 -5.18 22.57 17.39
N ASP A 80 -4.81 22.20 16.16
CA ASP A 80 -5.57 22.45 14.95
C ASP A 80 -5.50 21.24 13.99
N THR A 81 -6.53 20.40 14.01
CA THR A 81 -6.64 19.24 13.10
C THR A 81 -6.81 19.65 11.64
N ARG A 82 -7.28 20.88 11.36
CA ARG A 82 -7.34 21.41 9.98
C ARG A 82 -5.94 21.73 9.48
N GLN A 83 -5.00 22.11 10.35
CA GLN A 83 -3.59 22.23 9.98
C GLN A 83 -3.02 20.87 9.57
N TRP A 84 -3.33 19.79 10.31
CA TRP A 84 -2.87 18.44 9.97
C TRP A 84 -3.44 17.99 8.61
N ALA A 85 -4.75 18.15 8.41
CA ALA A 85 -5.44 17.81 7.17
C ALA A 85 -4.91 18.63 5.98
N ARG A 86 -4.68 19.93 6.16
CA ARG A 86 -4.10 20.79 5.12
C ARG A 86 -2.69 20.34 4.76
N VAL A 87 -1.83 20.08 5.74
CA VAL A 87 -0.44 19.62 5.50
C VAL A 87 -0.44 18.30 4.75
N ALA A 88 -1.23 17.31 5.17
CA ALA A 88 -1.34 16.03 4.47
C ALA A 88 -1.83 16.22 3.01
N LYS A 89 -2.86 17.06 2.81
CA LYS A 89 -3.40 17.34 1.48
C LYS A 89 -2.38 18.00 0.56
N GLU A 90 -1.67 19.02 1.07
CA GLU A 90 -0.62 19.74 0.34
C GLU A 90 0.58 18.83 0.04
N ALA A 91 0.88 17.88 0.93
CA ALA A 91 1.88 16.82 0.72
C ALA A 91 1.48 15.78 -0.35
N GLY A 92 0.23 15.82 -0.83
CA GLY A 92 -0.30 14.90 -1.84
C GLY A 92 -0.90 13.61 -1.30
N MET A 93 -0.94 13.44 0.03
CA MET A 93 -1.51 12.28 0.72
C MET A 93 -3.02 12.15 0.47
N LYS A 94 -3.56 10.93 0.57
CA LYS A 94 -4.98 10.64 0.29
C LYS A 94 -5.83 10.36 1.52
N GLY A 95 -5.21 10.21 2.69
CA GLY A 95 -5.90 9.95 3.94
C GLY A 95 -5.01 10.19 5.15
N ILE A 96 -5.61 10.10 6.33
CA ILE A 96 -4.95 10.21 7.62
C ILE A 96 -5.46 9.09 8.52
N ILE A 97 -4.55 8.34 9.13
CA ILE A 97 -4.80 7.40 10.22
C ILE A 97 -4.29 8.05 11.51
N ILE A 98 -5.09 8.06 12.58
CA ILE A 98 -4.73 8.63 13.89
C ILE A 98 -4.64 7.54 14.95
N THR A 99 -3.65 7.62 15.85
CA THR A 99 -3.58 6.79 17.07
C THR A 99 -4.64 7.18 18.09
N ALA A 100 -5.90 6.85 17.78
CA ALA A 100 -7.06 7.18 18.62
C ALA A 100 -6.88 6.69 20.07
N LYS A 101 -6.24 5.53 20.22
CA LYS A 101 -5.67 5.05 21.49
C LYS A 101 -4.35 4.34 21.21
N HIS A 102 -3.28 4.73 21.89
CA HIS A 102 -1.98 4.04 21.81
C HIS A 102 -1.81 3.01 22.94
N HIS A 103 -0.64 2.40 23.08
CA HIS A 103 -0.37 1.38 24.11
C HIS A 103 -0.59 1.88 25.54
N ASP A 104 -0.38 3.17 25.81
CA ASP A 104 -0.67 3.79 27.11
C ASP A 104 -2.16 3.72 27.50
N GLY A 105 -3.05 3.46 26.55
CA GLY A 105 -4.49 3.28 26.81
C GLY A 105 -5.28 4.59 26.86
N PHE A 106 -4.65 5.76 26.71
CA PHE A 106 -5.36 7.04 26.75
C PHE A 106 -6.16 7.28 25.46
N CYS A 107 -7.46 7.47 25.60
CA CYS A 107 -8.36 7.63 24.46
C CYS A 107 -8.50 9.10 24.07
N LEU A 108 -8.27 9.42 22.79
CA LEU A 108 -8.36 10.76 22.19
C LEU A 108 -9.81 11.25 21.92
N TRP A 109 -10.80 10.51 22.38
CA TRP A 109 -12.21 10.87 22.32
C TRP A 109 -12.86 10.65 23.69
N PRO A 110 -14.02 11.25 23.99
CA PRO A 110 -14.68 11.10 25.29
C PRO A 110 -15.38 9.73 25.41
N SER A 111 -14.60 8.64 25.41
CA SER A 111 -15.11 7.27 25.46
C SER A 111 -15.97 7.03 26.70
N LYS A 112 -17.09 6.34 26.52
CA LYS A 112 -18.00 5.95 27.62
C LYS A 112 -17.44 4.81 28.47
N TYR A 113 -16.41 4.13 27.99
CA TYR A 113 -15.92 2.90 28.58
C TYR A 113 -14.66 3.06 29.45
N THR A 114 -14.05 4.25 29.48
CA THR A 114 -12.87 4.51 30.32
C THR A 114 -12.81 5.96 30.82
N GLU A 115 -12.27 6.14 32.02
CA GLU A 115 -11.90 7.44 32.58
C GLU A 115 -10.51 7.90 32.13
N HIS A 116 -9.70 7.03 31.55
CA HIS A 116 -8.41 7.38 30.97
C HIS A 116 -8.59 7.90 29.53
N SER A 117 -9.21 9.07 29.41
CA SER A 117 -9.53 9.71 28.13
C SER A 117 -9.54 11.24 28.23
N ILE A 118 -9.61 11.92 27.08
CA ILE A 118 -9.58 13.39 27.00
C ILE A 118 -10.68 14.08 27.80
N LYS A 119 -11.79 13.40 28.12
CA LYS A 119 -12.88 13.96 28.92
C LYS A 119 -12.43 14.37 30.33
N ASN A 120 -11.32 13.78 30.81
CA ASN A 120 -10.68 14.09 32.09
C ASN A 120 -9.40 14.92 31.93
N SER A 121 -9.14 15.45 30.74
CA SER A 121 -8.03 16.39 30.47
C SER A 121 -8.50 17.85 30.53
N PRO A 122 -7.61 18.83 30.79
CA PRO A 122 -7.94 20.25 30.73
C PRO A 122 -8.18 20.75 29.30
N TRP A 123 -7.76 20.00 28.28
CA TRP A 123 -7.92 20.39 26.89
C TRP A 123 -9.40 20.61 26.56
N ARG A 124 -9.70 21.79 25.98
CA ARG A 124 -11.07 22.28 25.75
C ARG A 124 -11.99 22.14 26.97
N ALA A 125 -11.46 22.38 28.16
CA ALA A 125 -12.20 22.25 29.42
C ALA A 125 -12.87 20.87 29.60
N GLY A 126 -12.23 19.80 29.13
CA GLY A 126 -12.75 18.43 29.20
C GLY A 126 -13.88 18.11 28.23
N GLN A 127 -14.22 19.03 27.31
CA GLN A 127 -15.29 18.87 26.31
C GLN A 127 -14.76 18.61 24.89
N GLY A 128 -13.47 18.37 24.75
CA GLY A 128 -12.87 18.10 23.45
C GLY A 128 -13.29 16.75 22.87
N ASP A 129 -13.16 16.62 21.56
CA ASP A 129 -13.25 15.36 20.81
C ASP A 129 -12.30 15.44 19.61
N LEU A 130 -11.08 14.94 19.79
CA LEU A 130 -10.02 15.06 18.78
C LEU A 130 -10.33 14.20 17.55
N ILE A 131 -10.94 13.03 17.76
CA ILE A 131 -11.34 12.12 16.67
C ILE A 131 -12.40 12.80 15.80
N ARG A 132 -13.39 13.48 16.41
CA ARG A 132 -14.36 14.29 15.67
C ARG A 132 -13.69 15.41 14.89
N GLU A 133 -12.86 16.22 15.56
CA GLU A 133 -12.19 17.36 14.93
C GLU A 133 -11.34 16.92 13.74
N LEU A 134 -10.68 15.77 13.82
CA LEU A 134 -9.89 15.23 12.70
C LEU A 134 -10.76 14.61 11.61
N SER A 135 -11.81 13.86 11.95
CA SER A 135 -12.71 13.28 10.93
C SER A 135 -13.39 14.36 10.10
N ASP A 136 -13.81 15.46 10.74
CA ASP A 136 -14.45 16.59 10.08
C ASP A 136 -13.45 17.36 9.19
N ALA A 137 -12.22 17.55 9.66
CA ALA A 137 -11.15 18.14 8.86
C ALA A 137 -10.78 17.26 7.65
N CYS A 138 -10.66 15.93 7.82
CA CYS A 138 -10.44 15.02 6.70
C CYS A 138 -11.53 15.17 5.64
N LYS A 139 -12.80 15.21 6.06
CA LYS A 139 -13.94 15.44 5.16
C LYS A 139 -13.86 16.79 4.44
N GLU A 140 -13.52 17.86 5.15
CA GLU A 140 -13.34 19.21 4.59
C GLU A 140 -12.27 19.24 3.48
N PHE A 141 -11.13 18.59 3.71
CA PHE A 141 -9.99 18.61 2.77
C PHE A 141 -10.03 17.48 1.72
N GLY A 142 -11.09 16.66 1.73
CA GLY A 142 -11.27 15.52 0.83
C GLY A 142 -10.17 14.47 1.03
N LEU A 143 -9.87 14.16 2.28
CA LEU A 143 -8.99 13.09 2.74
C LEU A 143 -9.82 11.97 3.35
N LYS A 144 -9.36 10.73 3.19
CA LYS A 144 -9.93 9.58 3.90
C LYS A 144 -9.52 9.60 5.38
N PHE A 145 -10.40 9.14 6.26
CA PHE A 145 -10.16 9.08 7.70
C PHE A 145 -10.04 7.63 8.17
N GLY A 146 -8.96 7.30 8.88
CA GLY A 146 -8.67 5.99 9.43
C GLY A 146 -8.34 6.07 10.92
N VAL A 147 -8.44 4.94 11.62
CA VAL A 147 -8.19 4.88 13.07
C VAL A 147 -7.23 3.74 13.40
N TYR A 148 -6.26 4.04 14.23
CA TYR A 148 -5.49 3.06 14.98
C TYR A 148 -6.10 2.95 16.37
N LEU A 149 -6.38 1.71 16.79
CA LEU A 149 -6.80 1.41 18.15
C LEU A 149 -5.91 0.28 18.68
N SER A 150 -5.01 0.63 19.61
CA SER A 150 -4.07 -0.35 20.13
C SER A 150 -4.76 -1.54 20.78
N PRO A 151 -4.47 -2.78 20.34
CA PRO A 151 -4.95 -3.98 21.02
C PRO A 151 -4.33 -4.12 22.41
N TRP A 152 -3.04 -3.81 22.54
CA TRP A 152 -2.34 -3.72 23.82
C TRP A 152 -2.73 -2.43 24.55
N ASP A 153 -3.13 -2.57 25.82
CA ASP A 153 -3.53 -1.46 26.67
C ASP A 153 -2.85 -1.59 28.03
N ARG A 154 -1.89 -0.71 28.29
CA ARG A 154 -1.06 -0.66 29.50
C ARG A 154 -1.77 0.04 30.67
N ASN A 155 -3.00 0.53 30.48
CA ASN A 155 -3.80 1.17 31.53
C ASN A 155 -4.96 0.29 32.01
N HIS A 156 -5.62 -0.48 31.14
CA HIS A 156 -6.86 -1.17 31.52
C HIS A 156 -6.61 -2.37 32.47
N PRO A 157 -7.26 -2.44 33.66
CA PRO A 157 -7.03 -3.48 34.67
C PRO A 157 -7.36 -4.90 34.21
N ASP A 158 -8.19 -5.04 33.17
CA ASP A 158 -8.57 -6.34 32.62
C ASP A 158 -7.76 -6.77 31.39
N TYR A 159 -6.77 -5.99 30.94
CA TYR A 159 -5.89 -6.45 29.86
C TYR A 159 -5.26 -7.81 30.23
N GLY A 160 -5.37 -8.79 29.34
CA GLY A 160 -5.02 -10.20 29.60
C GLY A 160 -6.18 -11.09 30.09
N LYS A 161 -7.36 -10.52 30.35
CA LYS A 161 -8.58 -11.26 30.68
C LYS A 161 -9.62 -11.18 29.55
N PRO A 162 -10.59 -12.12 29.46
CA PRO A 162 -11.63 -12.10 28.42
C PRO A 162 -12.50 -10.82 28.43
N GLU A 163 -12.70 -10.20 29.59
CA GLU A 163 -13.53 -9.00 29.76
C GLU A 163 -13.00 -7.81 28.95
N TYR A 164 -11.67 -7.68 28.85
CA TYR A 164 -11.03 -6.62 28.06
C TYR A 164 -11.39 -6.68 26.57
N ILE A 165 -11.64 -7.88 26.02
CA ILE A 165 -12.05 -8.01 24.61
C ILE A 165 -13.42 -7.37 24.37
N THR A 166 -14.32 -7.42 25.36
CA THR A 166 -15.61 -6.74 25.30
C THR A 166 -15.42 -5.23 25.35
N TYR A 167 -14.57 -4.74 26.26
CA TYR A 167 -14.17 -3.32 26.34
C TYR A 167 -13.58 -2.81 25.02
N PHE A 168 -12.60 -3.51 24.46
CA PHE A 168 -11.93 -3.15 23.21
C PHE A 168 -12.92 -3.06 22.03
N ARG A 169 -13.82 -4.04 21.90
CA ARG A 169 -14.86 -4.06 20.86
C ARG A 169 -15.90 -2.95 21.04
N ASN A 170 -16.19 -2.57 22.28
CA ASN A 170 -17.08 -1.44 22.58
C ASN A 170 -16.45 -0.11 22.14
N GLN A 171 -15.15 0.09 22.36
CA GLN A 171 -14.43 1.25 21.84
C GLN A 171 -14.37 1.26 20.31
N LEU A 172 -14.18 0.10 19.67
CA LEU A 172 -14.30 -0.02 18.21
C LEU A 172 -15.69 0.39 17.72
N ARG A 173 -16.76 0.04 18.44
CA ARG A 173 -18.11 0.50 18.06
C ARG A 173 -18.20 2.02 18.06
N GLU A 174 -17.74 2.69 19.12
CA GLU A 174 -17.73 4.17 19.17
C GLU A 174 -16.98 4.77 17.96
N LEU A 175 -15.77 4.27 17.68
CA LEU A 175 -14.94 4.77 16.58
C LEU A 175 -15.55 4.52 15.19
N LEU A 176 -16.25 3.40 15.01
CA LEU A 176 -16.76 2.97 13.71
C LEU A 176 -18.23 3.32 13.47
N THR A 177 -18.95 3.93 14.43
CA THR A 177 -20.32 4.41 14.21
C THR A 177 -20.44 5.92 14.25
N ASP A 178 -19.63 6.59 15.06
CA ASP A 178 -19.91 7.98 15.39
C ASP A 178 -19.16 8.94 14.45
N TYR A 179 -18.00 8.56 13.90
CA TYR A 179 -17.07 9.48 13.21
C TYR A 179 -17.13 9.46 11.67
N GLY A 180 -18.20 8.89 11.09
CA GLY A 180 -18.40 8.84 9.64
C GLY A 180 -17.76 7.62 8.98
N GLU A 181 -17.39 7.75 7.70
CA GLU A 181 -16.76 6.67 6.94
C GLU A 181 -15.30 6.50 7.39
N VAL A 182 -14.96 5.28 7.81
CA VAL A 182 -13.58 4.90 8.13
C VAL A 182 -13.03 4.08 6.96
N PHE A 183 -11.90 4.50 6.38
CA PHE A 183 -11.29 3.78 5.25
C PHE A 183 -10.36 2.67 5.70
N GLU A 184 -9.76 2.80 6.88
CA GLU A 184 -8.80 1.84 7.42
C GLU A 184 -8.86 1.77 8.94
N VAL A 185 -8.79 0.55 9.48
CA VAL A 185 -8.66 0.23 10.89
C VAL A 185 -7.33 -0.48 11.10
N TRP A 186 -6.46 0.12 11.90
CA TRP A 186 -5.09 -0.32 12.09
C TRP A 186 -4.92 -1.03 13.44
N PHE A 187 -4.58 -2.32 13.40
CA PHE A 187 -4.34 -3.15 14.59
C PHE A 187 -2.88 -3.56 14.71
N ASP A 188 -2.25 -3.10 15.79
CA ASP A 188 -0.85 -3.38 16.11
C ASP A 188 -0.57 -4.83 16.51
N GLY A 189 0.62 -5.31 16.15
CA GLY A 189 1.19 -6.58 16.57
C GLY A 189 1.95 -6.57 17.89
N ALA A 190 2.28 -5.38 18.42
CA ALA A 190 2.88 -5.22 19.74
C ALA A 190 1.87 -5.60 20.83
N ASN A 191 2.26 -6.56 21.68
CA ASN A 191 1.32 -7.25 22.56
C ASN A 191 2.00 -7.70 23.86
N GLY A 192 1.59 -7.07 24.97
CA GLY A 192 2.00 -7.44 26.32
C GLY A 192 3.42 -6.98 26.67
N GLY A 193 3.62 -6.71 27.95
CA GLY A 193 4.83 -6.13 28.51
C GLY A 193 4.58 -5.57 29.90
N ASP A 194 5.56 -4.85 30.42
CA ASP A 194 5.43 -4.04 31.63
C ASP A 194 4.38 -2.92 31.42
N GLY A 195 3.71 -2.49 32.47
CA GLY A 195 2.70 -1.42 32.39
C GLY A 195 2.01 -1.16 33.73
N TYR A 196 1.20 -0.10 33.74
CA TYR A 196 0.35 0.32 34.86
C TYR A 196 -1.08 -0.16 34.65
N TYR A 197 -1.30 -1.46 34.81
CA TYR A 197 -2.59 -2.08 34.52
C TYR A 197 -3.60 -1.79 35.64
N GLY A 198 -4.27 -0.65 35.54
CA GLY A 198 -5.38 -0.21 36.40
C GLY A 198 -4.98 -0.06 37.86
N GLY A 199 -3.78 0.43 38.13
CA GLY A 199 -3.24 0.59 39.48
C GLY A 199 -2.08 -0.32 39.84
N ALA A 200 -1.82 -1.37 39.04
CA ALA A 200 -0.76 -2.34 39.29
C ALA A 200 0.41 -2.15 38.31
N ASN A 201 1.62 -1.92 38.85
CA ASN A 201 2.86 -1.94 38.08
C ASN A 201 3.33 -3.38 37.95
N GLU A 202 3.06 -4.01 36.81
CA GLU A 202 3.36 -5.42 36.57
C GLU A 202 3.60 -5.71 35.09
N GLU A 203 4.01 -6.92 34.79
CA GLU A 203 4.15 -7.41 33.42
C GLU A 203 2.99 -8.33 33.07
N ARG A 204 2.34 -8.09 31.93
CA ARG A 204 1.26 -8.96 31.41
C ARG A 204 1.58 -9.44 30.01
N ARG A 205 1.39 -10.74 29.79
CA ARG A 205 1.53 -11.39 28.49
C ARG A 205 0.26 -12.10 28.11
N VAL A 206 -0.05 -12.10 26.83
CA VAL A 206 -1.24 -12.73 26.25
C VAL A 206 -0.84 -13.73 25.17
N ASP A 207 -1.66 -14.75 24.96
CA ASP A 207 -1.52 -15.58 23.76
C ASP A 207 -1.95 -14.75 22.54
N LYS A 208 -0.95 -14.24 21.81
CA LYS A 208 -1.15 -13.37 20.64
C LYS A 208 -2.05 -13.99 19.57
N LYS A 209 -2.12 -15.32 19.51
CA LYS A 209 -2.92 -16.04 18.50
C LYS A 209 -4.40 -16.10 18.87
N THR A 210 -4.71 -16.34 20.14
CA THR A 210 -6.09 -16.69 20.57
C THR A 210 -6.76 -15.60 21.40
N TYR A 211 -6.01 -14.83 22.17
CA TYR A 211 -6.53 -13.89 23.17
C TYR A 211 -7.49 -12.86 22.57
N TYR A 212 -7.13 -12.24 21.46
CA TYR A 212 -7.91 -11.15 20.86
C TYR A 212 -9.18 -11.60 20.13
N ASP A 213 -9.34 -12.91 19.89
CA ASP A 213 -10.47 -13.45 19.13
C ASP A 213 -10.70 -12.64 17.85
N TRP A 214 -9.62 -12.48 17.07
CA TRP A 214 -9.60 -11.66 15.86
C TRP A 214 -10.76 -11.94 14.89
N PRO A 215 -11.20 -13.20 14.67
CA PRO A 215 -12.35 -13.47 13.80
C PRO A 215 -13.60 -12.66 14.15
N LYS A 216 -14.02 -12.62 15.42
CA LYS A 216 -15.21 -11.83 15.82
C LYS A 216 -14.95 -10.33 15.82
N THR A 217 -13.72 -9.89 16.07
CA THR A 217 -13.35 -8.48 15.95
C THR A 217 -13.42 -8.02 14.49
N ILE A 218 -12.97 -8.86 13.55
CA ILE A 218 -13.08 -8.61 12.11
C ILE A 218 -14.55 -8.60 11.68
N GLU A 219 -15.37 -9.57 12.11
CA GLU A 219 -16.82 -9.57 11.85
C GLU A 219 -17.50 -8.28 12.33
N LEU A 220 -17.10 -7.79 13.51
CA LEU A 220 -17.57 -6.51 14.04
C LEU A 220 -17.21 -5.36 13.09
N VAL A 221 -15.94 -5.21 12.70
CA VAL A 221 -15.51 -4.15 11.78
C VAL A 221 -16.31 -4.23 10.47
N ARG A 222 -16.45 -5.43 9.89
CA ARG A 222 -17.21 -5.64 8.65
C ARG A 222 -18.69 -5.29 8.79
N SER A 223 -19.29 -5.52 9.95
CA SER A 223 -20.71 -5.19 10.19
C SER A 223 -20.96 -3.68 10.28
N LEU A 224 -19.95 -2.90 10.68
CA LEU A 224 -20.08 -1.46 10.90
C LEU A 224 -19.55 -0.65 9.71
N GLN A 225 -18.43 -1.07 9.16
CA GLN A 225 -17.68 -0.38 8.09
C GLN A 225 -17.19 -1.43 7.08
N PRO A 226 -18.09 -2.02 6.26
CA PRO A 226 -17.75 -3.13 5.35
C PRO A 226 -16.67 -2.77 4.33
N GLN A 227 -16.53 -1.47 4.00
CA GLN A 227 -15.53 -0.95 3.09
C GLN A 227 -14.15 -0.70 3.72
N ALA A 228 -14.04 -0.68 5.05
CA ALA A 228 -12.80 -0.38 5.73
C ALA A 228 -11.78 -1.51 5.50
N ILE A 229 -10.56 -1.13 5.16
CA ILE A 229 -9.41 -2.03 5.16
C ILE A 229 -9.00 -2.29 6.61
N ILE A 230 -8.68 -3.55 6.92
CA ILE A 230 -8.11 -3.94 8.22
C ILE A 230 -6.65 -4.27 8.02
N PHE A 231 -5.81 -3.42 8.60
CA PHE A 231 -4.40 -3.70 8.78
C PHE A 231 -4.18 -4.53 10.05
N SER A 232 -3.33 -5.54 9.94
CA SER A 232 -2.45 -5.97 11.02
C SER A 232 -1.15 -6.47 10.41
N ASP A 233 -0.15 -6.82 11.22
CA ASP A 233 1.10 -7.44 10.74
C ASP A 233 0.87 -8.44 9.61
N ALA A 234 -0.13 -9.32 9.78
CA ALA A 234 -0.38 -10.47 8.92
C ALA A 234 -1.67 -10.41 8.07
N GLY A 235 -2.43 -9.30 8.09
CA GLY A 235 -3.76 -9.22 7.45
C GLY A 235 -4.91 -8.92 8.43
N PRO A 236 -6.17 -9.07 8.02
CA PRO A 236 -6.63 -9.92 6.94
C PRO A 236 -6.66 -9.27 5.55
N ASP A 237 -6.70 -7.94 5.46
CA ASP A 237 -6.86 -7.24 4.17
C ASP A 237 -5.53 -6.73 3.63
N ILE A 238 -4.70 -6.13 4.48
CA ILE A 238 -3.37 -5.62 4.15
C ILE A 238 -2.40 -6.02 5.26
N ARG A 239 -1.11 -6.08 4.93
CA ARG A 239 -0.07 -6.55 5.84
C ARG A 239 1.05 -5.55 6.02
N TRP A 240 1.75 -5.69 7.14
CA TRP A 240 2.98 -4.96 7.41
C TRP A 240 4.11 -5.34 6.43
N VAL A 241 4.94 -4.37 6.09
CA VAL A 241 6.13 -4.55 5.23
C VAL A 241 7.26 -5.32 5.90
N GLY A 242 7.20 -5.52 7.22
CA GLY A 242 8.21 -6.26 7.98
C GLY A 242 9.35 -5.38 8.50
N ASN A 243 9.26 -4.06 8.39
CA ASN A 243 10.19 -3.10 9.00
C ASN A 243 9.55 -1.72 9.07
N GLU A 244 10.06 -0.86 9.96
CA GLU A 244 9.62 0.53 10.11
C GLU A 244 10.61 1.53 9.46
N LYS A 245 11.46 1.04 8.54
CA LYS A 245 12.51 1.86 7.89
C LYS A 245 12.00 2.56 6.64
N GLY A 246 10.80 2.21 6.17
CA GLY A 246 10.21 2.76 4.95
C GLY A 246 10.60 2.02 3.67
N TYR A 247 10.95 0.73 3.75
CA TYR A 247 11.41 -0.05 2.59
C TYR A 247 10.61 -1.33 2.40
N ALA A 248 9.97 -1.46 1.24
CA ALA A 248 9.45 -2.72 0.75
C ALA A 248 10.58 -3.63 0.25
N ASN A 249 10.26 -4.92 0.14
CA ASN A 249 11.16 -5.88 -0.47
C ASN A 249 11.23 -5.63 -1.97
N GLU A 250 12.40 -5.83 -2.59
CA GLU A 250 12.53 -5.70 -4.05
C GLU A 250 11.53 -6.60 -4.80
N THR A 251 11.33 -7.81 -4.25
CA THR A 251 10.25 -8.72 -4.64
C THR A 251 9.11 -8.59 -3.62
N THR A 252 7.98 -8.03 -4.06
CA THR A 252 6.80 -7.81 -3.24
C THR A 252 5.57 -8.40 -3.93
N TRP A 253 5.23 -9.63 -3.53
CA TRP A 253 4.01 -10.30 -3.91
C TRP A 253 2.86 -9.82 -3.02
N SER A 254 1.76 -9.35 -3.59
CA SER A 254 0.53 -9.11 -2.84
C SER A 254 -0.10 -10.43 -2.32
N PRO A 255 0.00 -11.57 -3.02
CA PRO A 255 -0.40 -12.86 -2.48
C PRO A 255 0.45 -13.32 -1.27
N ILE A 256 -0.20 -13.88 -0.26
CA ILE A 256 0.42 -14.53 0.90
C ILE A 256 -0.37 -15.78 1.30
N TYR A 257 0.30 -16.75 1.94
CA TYR A 257 -0.38 -17.85 2.63
C TYR A 257 -0.95 -17.37 3.98
N ARG A 258 -2.00 -16.54 3.93
CA ARG A 258 -2.57 -15.87 5.12
C ARG A 258 -2.89 -16.82 6.27
N ASP A 259 -3.40 -18.02 5.97
CA ASP A 259 -3.78 -19.00 7.01
C ASP A 259 -2.57 -19.62 7.75
N SER A 260 -1.35 -19.39 7.24
CA SER A 260 -0.09 -19.81 7.86
C SER A 260 0.54 -18.72 8.74
N VAL A 261 -0.03 -17.51 8.77
CA VAL A 261 0.43 -16.36 9.55
C VAL A 261 -0.71 -15.84 10.44
N TYR A 262 -0.37 -15.07 11.47
CA TYR A 262 -1.36 -14.48 12.38
C TYR A 262 -0.84 -13.16 12.95
N THR A 263 -1.74 -12.30 13.40
CA THR A 263 -1.41 -11.00 14.00
C THR A 263 -0.48 -11.15 15.20
N GLY A 264 0.60 -10.36 15.25
CA GLY A 264 1.61 -10.43 16.31
C GLY A 264 2.51 -11.67 16.25
N MET A 265 2.51 -12.41 15.13
CA MET A 265 3.40 -13.56 14.92
C MET A 265 4.87 -13.16 15.03
N PRO A 266 5.68 -13.85 15.86
CA PRO A 266 7.13 -13.66 15.88
C PRO A 266 7.75 -13.92 14.50
N ASP A 267 8.78 -13.15 14.15
CA ASP A 267 9.52 -13.27 12.89
C ASP A 267 8.67 -13.11 11.61
N PHE A 268 7.55 -12.37 11.67
CA PHE A 268 6.66 -12.12 10.53
C PHE A 268 7.39 -11.56 9.28
N GLN A 269 8.47 -10.83 9.48
CA GLN A 269 9.33 -10.22 8.46
C GLN A 269 9.78 -11.24 7.40
N ARG A 270 9.91 -12.52 7.77
CA ARG A 270 10.22 -13.63 6.85
C ARG A 270 9.14 -13.87 5.80
N PHE A 271 7.92 -13.44 6.06
CA PHE A 271 6.75 -13.58 5.19
C PHE A 271 6.34 -12.27 4.52
N ALA A 272 6.92 -11.13 4.93
CA ALA A 272 6.46 -9.81 4.55
C ALA A 272 6.62 -9.50 3.05
N ALA A 273 7.55 -10.17 2.35
CA ALA A 273 7.69 -10.11 0.89
C ALA A 273 6.51 -10.76 0.13
N GLY A 274 5.67 -11.55 0.82
CA GLY A 274 4.62 -12.35 0.19
C GLY A 274 5.19 -13.58 -0.52
N GLN A 275 4.32 -14.34 -1.17
CA GLN A 275 4.72 -15.54 -1.90
C GLN A 275 3.99 -15.61 -3.25
N GLU A 276 4.71 -16.00 -4.31
CA GLU A 276 4.17 -16.13 -5.68
C GLU A 276 2.86 -16.95 -5.74
N ASN A 277 2.81 -18.03 -4.95
CA ASN A 277 1.70 -18.97 -4.89
C ASN A 277 0.81 -18.79 -3.64
N GLY A 278 0.91 -17.64 -2.96
CA GLY A 278 0.06 -17.32 -1.81
C GLY A 278 -1.43 -17.45 -2.14
N THR A 279 -2.23 -17.88 -1.17
CA THR A 279 -3.65 -18.21 -1.38
C THR A 279 -4.60 -17.02 -1.20
N HIS A 280 -4.12 -15.92 -0.63
CA HIS A 280 -4.91 -14.75 -0.29
C HIS A 280 -4.25 -13.46 -0.80
N TRP A 281 -5.05 -12.54 -1.32
CA TRP A 281 -4.57 -11.20 -1.67
C TRP A 281 -4.48 -10.37 -0.38
N VAL A 282 -3.28 -10.03 0.08
CA VAL A 282 -3.05 -9.24 1.29
C VAL A 282 -1.87 -8.29 1.02
N PRO A 283 -2.06 -7.21 0.25
CA PRO A 283 -0.96 -6.36 -0.21
C PRO A 283 -0.28 -5.63 0.95
N THR A 284 0.89 -5.06 0.64
CA THR A 284 1.80 -4.54 1.65
C THR A 284 1.58 -3.06 1.91
N GLU A 285 1.58 -2.67 3.18
CA GLU A 285 1.72 -1.31 3.64
C GLU A 285 3.12 -1.11 4.23
N THR A 286 3.81 -0.07 3.77
CA THR A 286 5.11 0.38 4.27
C THR A 286 4.92 1.58 5.19
N ASP A 287 5.03 1.33 6.47
CA ASP A 287 4.95 2.32 7.53
C ASP A 287 6.35 2.83 7.93
N VAL A 288 6.46 4.12 8.18
CA VAL A 288 7.69 4.77 8.62
C VAL A 288 7.40 6.15 9.18
N SER A 289 8.13 6.56 10.21
CA SER A 289 8.06 7.95 10.70
C SER A 289 8.91 8.90 9.89
N ILE A 290 8.49 10.16 9.75
CA ILE A 290 9.33 11.23 9.18
C ILE A 290 10.51 11.57 10.11
N ARG A 291 10.42 11.22 11.40
CA ARG A 291 11.48 11.35 12.42
C ARG A 291 12.08 9.98 12.78
N PRO A 292 13.12 9.91 13.64
CA PRO A 292 13.55 8.64 14.22
C PRO A 292 12.46 7.96 15.08
N GLY A 293 11.73 8.75 15.89
CA GLY A 293 10.62 8.27 16.72
C GLY A 293 9.25 8.40 16.05
N TRP A 294 8.25 7.67 16.55
CA TRP A 294 6.86 7.81 16.15
C TRP A 294 6.21 9.03 16.80
N TYR A 295 6.55 9.36 18.05
CA TYR A 295 6.06 10.55 18.73
C TYR A 295 6.99 11.75 18.51
N TYR A 296 6.46 12.94 18.79
CA TYR A 296 7.27 14.16 18.74
C TYR A 296 8.23 14.19 19.93
N HIS A 297 9.51 14.38 19.61
CA HIS A 297 10.59 14.61 20.55
C HIS A 297 11.35 15.87 20.11
N PRO A 298 11.42 16.93 20.94
CA PRO A 298 12.19 18.13 20.61
C PRO A 298 13.65 17.85 20.22
N GLU A 299 14.26 16.81 20.81
CA GLU A 299 15.64 16.40 20.51
C GLU A 299 15.82 15.86 19.07
N GLN A 300 14.72 15.63 18.36
CA GLN A 300 14.69 15.14 16.98
C GLN A 300 14.37 16.24 15.95
N ASP A 301 14.27 17.53 16.35
CA ASP A 301 13.87 18.62 15.43
C ASP A 301 14.82 18.78 14.23
N GLU A 302 16.11 18.51 14.44
CA GLU A 302 17.15 18.50 13.39
C GLU A 302 17.32 17.12 12.73
N GLN A 303 16.46 16.15 13.04
CA GLN A 303 16.52 14.76 12.56
C GLN A 303 15.31 14.40 11.68
N VAL A 304 14.55 15.39 11.22
CA VAL A 304 13.51 15.19 10.21
C VAL A 304 14.16 14.68 8.93
N LYS A 305 13.64 13.59 8.36
CA LYS A 305 14.16 13.00 7.13
C LYS A 305 14.21 14.04 6.01
N SER A 306 15.36 14.11 5.36
CA SER A 306 15.61 15.01 4.23
C SER A 306 14.73 14.69 3.02
N LEU A 307 14.67 15.63 2.07
CA LEU A 307 14.02 15.39 0.78
C LEU A 307 14.57 14.15 0.07
N SER A 308 15.91 14.00 0.03
CA SER A 308 16.54 12.86 -0.66
C SER A 308 16.10 11.54 -0.06
N LYS A 309 16.08 11.46 1.28
CA LYS A 309 15.63 10.28 2.01
C LYS A 309 14.14 9.99 1.79
N LEU A 310 13.28 11.01 1.80
CA LEU A 310 11.84 10.85 1.58
C LEU A 310 11.51 10.40 0.15
N VAL A 311 12.23 10.93 -0.85
CA VAL A 311 12.11 10.44 -2.22
C VAL A 311 12.58 8.99 -2.32
N ASP A 312 13.70 8.65 -1.68
CA ASP A 312 14.18 7.26 -1.67
C ASP A 312 13.15 6.30 -1.05
N ILE A 313 12.55 6.66 0.08
CA ILE A 313 11.44 5.90 0.70
C ILE A 313 10.26 5.75 -0.27
N TYR A 314 9.83 6.82 -0.95
CA TYR A 314 8.71 6.76 -1.91
C TYR A 314 8.98 5.76 -3.05
N TYR A 315 10.17 5.80 -3.65
CA TYR A 315 10.54 4.85 -4.71
C TYR A 315 10.70 3.42 -4.20
N ASN A 316 11.08 3.23 -2.93
CA ASN A 316 11.21 1.91 -2.30
C ASN A 316 9.95 1.46 -1.51
N SER A 317 8.82 2.13 -1.68
CA SER A 317 7.51 1.73 -1.15
C SER A 317 6.49 1.70 -2.29
N VAL A 318 5.94 2.87 -2.66
CA VAL A 318 5.02 3.04 -3.80
C VAL A 318 5.60 2.48 -5.08
N GLY A 319 6.92 2.66 -5.29
CA GLY A 319 7.63 2.13 -6.44
C GLY A 319 7.90 0.62 -6.41
N LEU A 320 7.54 -0.10 -5.36
CA LEU A 320 7.79 -1.54 -5.15
C LEU A 320 6.51 -2.29 -4.72
N ASN A 321 5.35 -1.95 -5.29
CA ASN A 321 4.06 -2.60 -5.00
C ASN A 321 3.61 -2.53 -3.52
N SER A 322 3.93 -1.43 -2.83
CA SER A 322 3.53 -1.21 -1.44
C SER A 322 2.96 0.19 -1.27
N SER A 323 1.89 0.34 -0.49
CA SER A 323 1.45 1.68 -0.08
C SER A 323 2.43 2.28 0.93
N LEU A 324 2.52 3.60 1.01
CA LEU A 324 3.33 4.34 1.98
C LEU A 324 2.43 4.99 3.02
N LEU A 325 2.61 4.58 4.27
CA LEU A 325 2.03 5.20 5.47
C LEU A 325 3.15 6.01 6.17
N LEU A 326 3.19 7.32 5.94
CA LEU A 326 4.23 8.18 6.52
C LEU A 326 3.71 8.86 7.79
N ASN A 327 4.33 8.59 8.93
CA ASN A 327 3.96 9.20 10.19
C ASN A 327 4.45 10.65 10.32
N LEU A 328 3.52 11.51 10.77
CA LEU A 328 3.68 12.91 11.09
C LEU A 328 3.42 13.10 12.60
N PRO A 329 4.47 13.06 13.44
CA PRO A 329 4.30 13.31 14.86
C PRO A 329 3.84 14.75 15.09
N VAL A 330 2.83 14.92 15.93
CA VAL A 330 2.33 16.24 16.32
C VAL A 330 2.99 16.67 17.62
N ASP A 331 3.42 17.93 17.67
CA ASP A 331 4.14 18.49 18.80
C ASP A 331 3.25 18.81 20.01
N THR A 332 3.85 19.30 21.10
CA THR A 332 3.13 19.64 22.34
C THR A 332 2.17 20.83 22.21
N ARG A 333 2.30 21.64 21.14
CA ARG A 333 1.33 22.69 20.82
C ARG A 333 0.07 22.08 20.19
N GLY A 334 0.17 20.90 19.59
CA GLY A 334 -0.89 20.27 18.82
C GLY A 334 -0.80 20.57 17.32
N LEU A 335 0.40 20.86 16.79
CA LEU A 335 0.64 21.16 15.38
C LEU A 335 1.64 20.19 14.76
N VAL A 336 1.53 19.95 13.46
CA VAL A 336 2.64 19.36 12.69
C VAL A 336 3.73 20.43 12.63
N HIS A 337 4.91 20.09 13.12
CA HIS A 337 6.01 21.03 13.29
C HIS A 337 6.56 21.53 11.94
N GLU A 338 7.04 22.77 11.93
CA GLU A 338 7.40 23.51 10.72
C GLU A 338 8.49 22.85 9.87
N ASN A 339 9.43 22.13 10.49
CA ASN A 339 10.50 21.40 9.79
C ASN A 339 9.93 20.26 8.91
N GLU A 340 8.92 19.54 9.42
CA GLU A 340 8.18 18.51 8.70
C GLU A 340 7.38 19.12 7.56
N VAL A 341 6.68 20.23 7.81
CA VAL A 341 5.91 20.93 6.78
C VAL A 341 6.82 21.36 5.62
N ALA A 342 8.02 21.89 5.92
CA ALA A 342 8.98 22.27 4.89
C ALA A 342 9.44 21.08 4.03
N ASN A 343 9.81 19.96 4.65
CA ASN A 343 10.26 18.76 3.93
C ASN A 343 9.12 18.07 3.15
N LEU A 344 7.90 18.05 3.69
CA LEU A 344 6.72 17.53 2.98
C LEU A 344 6.36 18.38 1.77
N ASN A 345 6.43 19.71 1.88
CA ASN A 345 6.23 20.61 0.75
C ASN A 345 7.30 20.41 -0.33
N ALA A 346 8.56 20.19 0.07
CA ALA A 346 9.64 19.88 -0.86
C ALA A 346 9.39 18.53 -1.57
N LEU A 347 8.95 17.50 -0.83
CA LEU A 347 8.59 16.20 -1.39
C LEU A 347 7.44 16.32 -2.39
N ALA A 348 6.37 17.02 -2.03
CA ALA A 348 5.23 17.24 -2.91
C ALA A 348 5.62 17.99 -4.18
N ALA A 349 6.46 19.02 -4.07
CA ALA A 349 6.99 19.74 -5.22
C ALA A 349 7.86 18.83 -6.12
N PHE A 350 8.69 17.97 -5.52
CA PHE A 350 9.50 16.99 -6.24
C PHE A 350 8.60 16.00 -7.00
N LEU A 351 7.67 15.32 -6.31
CA LEU A 351 6.80 14.31 -6.91
C LEU A 351 5.91 14.90 -8.01
N LYS A 352 5.32 16.08 -7.75
CA LYS A 352 4.55 16.81 -8.75
C LYS A 352 5.39 17.07 -9.99
N LYS A 353 6.61 17.59 -9.84
CA LYS A 353 7.50 17.87 -10.97
C LYS A 353 7.94 16.59 -11.69
N ALA A 354 8.26 15.54 -10.94
CA ALA A 354 8.74 14.27 -11.48
C ALA A 354 7.71 13.59 -12.37
N PHE A 355 6.44 13.60 -11.97
CA PHE A 355 5.37 12.87 -12.65
C PHE A 355 4.41 13.78 -13.46
N ASN A 356 4.71 15.08 -13.60
CA ASN A 356 3.86 16.04 -14.32
C ASN A 356 3.66 15.71 -15.80
N VAL A 357 4.74 15.27 -16.47
CA VAL A 357 4.76 15.04 -17.91
C VAL A 357 5.20 13.60 -18.18
N ASN A 358 4.26 12.76 -18.60
CA ASN A 358 4.59 11.44 -19.13
C ASN A 358 5.11 11.58 -20.57
N LEU A 359 6.42 11.43 -20.76
CA LEU A 359 7.11 11.51 -22.05
C LEU A 359 6.71 10.38 -23.00
N ALA A 360 6.09 9.31 -22.50
CA ALA A 360 5.54 8.23 -23.33
C ALA A 360 4.18 8.59 -23.96
N GLN A 361 3.49 9.61 -23.43
CA GLN A 361 2.15 9.96 -23.90
C GLN A 361 2.19 10.45 -25.37
N GLY A 362 1.30 9.89 -26.20
CA GLY A 362 1.22 10.24 -27.63
C GLY A 362 2.32 9.64 -28.51
N GLN A 363 3.27 8.91 -27.94
CA GLN A 363 4.32 8.23 -28.68
C GLN A 363 3.82 6.90 -29.24
N LYS A 364 4.57 6.35 -30.20
CA LYS A 364 4.25 5.04 -30.80
C LYS A 364 4.80 3.92 -29.92
N LEU A 365 3.93 2.98 -29.59
CA LEU A 365 4.28 1.72 -28.93
C LEU A 365 4.31 0.60 -29.95
N LYS A 366 5.33 -0.26 -29.85
CA LYS A 366 5.41 -1.52 -30.58
C LYS A 366 5.51 -2.66 -29.57
N THR A 367 4.62 -3.63 -29.70
CA THR A 367 4.63 -4.82 -28.84
C THR A 367 5.06 -6.04 -29.63
N SER A 368 5.69 -7.01 -28.96
CA SER A 368 6.05 -8.30 -29.55
C SER A 368 4.84 -9.08 -30.06
N SER A 369 3.70 -8.91 -29.40
CA SER A 369 2.43 -9.54 -29.74
C SER A 369 1.24 -8.65 -29.41
N LYS A 370 0.08 -8.96 -30.01
CA LYS A 370 -1.19 -8.26 -29.79
C LYS A 370 -2.34 -9.27 -29.76
N THR A 371 -3.02 -9.39 -28.61
CA THR A 371 -4.27 -10.15 -28.53
C THR A 371 -5.43 -9.34 -29.10
N LYS A 372 -6.33 -10.01 -29.85
CA LYS A 372 -7.47 -9.34 -30.48
C LYS A 372 -8.34 -8.64 -29.43
N GLY A 373 -8.68 -7.37 -29.67
CA GLY A 373 -9.48 -6.55 -28.76
C GLY A 373 -8.68 -5.72 -27.75
N TYR A 374 -7.38 -5.99 -27.60
CA TYR A 374 -6.47 -5.21 -26.75
C TYR A 374 -5.47 -4.43 -27.59
N GLN A 375 -5.13 -3.22 -27.15
CA GLN A 375 -4.27 -2.30 -27.91
C GLN A 375 -3.10 -1.83 -27.06
N ALA A 376 -1.97 -1.50 -27.69
CA ALA A 376 -0.77 -1.09 -26.96
C ALA A 376 -0.96 0.31 -26.36
N GLU A 377 -1.73 1.15 -27.06
CA GLU A 377 -2.06 2.53 -26.73
C GLU A 377 -2.75 2.65 -25.36
N SER A 378 -3.43 1.59 -24.90
CA SER A 378 -3.99 1.51 -23.54
C SER A 378 -2.96 1.74 -22.44
N LEU A 379 -1.69 1.41 -22.68
CA LEU A 379 -0.61 1.63 -21.70
C LEU A 379 -0.32 3.11 -21.43
N ILE A 380 -0.77 4.03 -22.28
CA ILE A 380 -0.42 5.46 -22.23
C ILE A 380 -1.65 6.37 -22.39
N ASP A 381 -2.87 5.84 -22.24
CA ASP A 381 -4.12 6.58 -22.43
C ASP A 381 -4.67 7.25 -21.16
N LYS A 382 -4.03 7.01 -20.01
CA LYS A 382 -4.41 7.49 -18.66
C LYS A 382 -5.64 6.81 -18.04
N ASP A 383 -6.24 5.82 -18.69
CA ASP A 383 -7.35 5.06 -18.13
C ASP A 383 -6.81 3.84 -17.38
N LEU A 384 -6.87 3.87 -16.05
CA LEU A 384 -6.44 2.75 -15.20
C LEU A 384 -7.25 1.47 -15.43
N LYS A 385 -8.40 1.54 -16.12
CA LYS A 385 -9.27 0.41 -16.45
C LYS A 385 -8.98 -0.17 -17.83
N SER A 386 -8.24 0.54 -18.68
CA SER A 386 -7.78 0.03 -19.95
C SER A 386 -6.46 -0.75 -19.73
N TYR A 387 -6.21 -1.76 -20.57
CA TYR A 387 -5.02 -2.58 -20.42
C TYR A 387 -4.63 -3.27 -21.73
N TRP A 388 -3.33 -3.50 -21.86
CA TRP A 388 -2.74 -4.31 -22.92
C TRP A 388 -2.58 -5.77 -22.46
N VAL A 389 -2.66 -6.68 -23.43
CA VAL A 389 -2.54 -8.13 -23.23
C VAL A 389 -1.60 -8.72 -24.29
N SER A 390 -0.56 -9.44 -23.86
CA SER A 390 0.33 -10.19 -24.77
C SER A 390 -0.39 -11.39 -25.37
N GLN A 391 0.06 -11.98 -26.48
CA GLN A 391 -0.48 -13.29 -26.91
C GLN A 391 -0.05 -14.41 -25.95
N SER A 392 -0.82 -15.49 -25.88
CA SER A 392 -0.56 -16.62 -24.98
C SER A 392 0.67 -17.44 -25.36
N ASN A 393 1.11 -17.39 -26.61
CA ASN A 393 2.31 -18.05 -27.13
C ASN A 393 3.54 -17.13 -27.15
N ASP A 394 3.41 -15.89 -26.68
CA ASP A 394 4.53 -14.96 -26.55
C ASP A 394 5.27 -15.23 -25.24
N LEU A 395 6.39 -15.94 -25.33
CA LEU A 395 7.18 -16.38 -24.18
C LEU A 395 8.04 -15.26 -23.58
N LYS A 396 8.27 -14.17 -24.32
CA LYS A 396 9.01 -12.99 -23.85
C LYS A 396 8.32 -11.71 -24.31
N PRO A 397 7.16 -11.36 -23.72
CA PRO A 397 6.45 -10.18 -24.12
C PRO A 397 7.28 -8.91 -23.95
N THR A 398 7.38 -8.13 -25.03
CA THR A 398 8.18 -6.91 -25.09
C THR A 398 7.31 -5.73 -25.50
N ILE A 399 7.54 -4.58 -24.87
CA ILE A 399 6.99 -3.28 -25.22
C ILE A 399 8.15 -2.35 -25.56
N GLU A 400 8.19 -1.88 -26.80
CA GLU A 400 9.13 -0.86 -27.29
C GLU A 400 8.39 0.48 -27.41
N LEU A 401 8.86 1.48 -26.68
CA LEU A 401 8.49 2.88 -26.83
C LEU A 401 9.57 3.57 -27.66
N LEU A 402 9.26 3.96 -28.89
CA LEU A 402 10.16 4.71 -29.75
C LEU A 402 9.77 6.18 -29.74
N LEU A 403 10.72 7.03 -29.39
CA LEU A 403 10.49 8.47 -29.28
C LEU A 403 10.69 9.14 -30.64
N GLU A 404 9.79 10.05 -31.00
CA GLU A 404 9.91 10.82 -32.25
C GLU A 404 11.17 11.70 -32.29
N ALA A 405 11.61 12.16 -31.11
CA ALA A 405 12.85 12.88 -30.92
C ALA A 405 13.56 12.41 -29.63
N PRO A 406 14.90 12.51 -29.54
CA PRO A 406 15.61 12.19 -28.31
C PRO A 406 15.14 13.06 -27.13
N VAL A 407 14.93 12.46 -25.96
CA VAL A 407 14.53 13.17 -24.73
C VAL A 407 15.45 12.82 -23.57
N LYS A 408 15.59 13.72 -22.59
CA LYS A 408 16.22 13.39 -21.31
C LYS A 408 15.21 12.69 -20.40
N ALA A 409 15.57 11.54 -19.85
CA ALA A 409 14.74 10.79 -18.90
C ALA A 409 15.61 10.10 -17.84
N ASN A 410 14.98 9.73 -16.71
CA ASN A 410 15.63 9.04 -15.58
C ASN A 410 14.65 8.22 -14.72
N THR A 411 13.38 8.10 -15.11
CA THR A 411 12.38 7.34 -14.37
C THR A 411 11.44 6.62 -15.32
N PHE A 412 11.25 5.32 -15.11
CA PHE A 412 10.27 4.49 -15.79
C PHE A 412 9.23 3.99 -14.79
N MET A 413 7.96 3.97 -15.20
CA MET A 413 6.83 3.44 -14.41
C MET A 413 6.12 2.36 -15.21
N ILE A 414 5.73 1.28 -14.54
CA ILE A 414 4.86 0.24 -15.11
C ILE A 414 3.88 -0.29 -14.05
N GLN A 415 2.67 -0.64 -14.47
CA GLN A 415 1.61 -1.17 -13.61
C GLN A 415 0.95 -2.40 -14.23
N GLU A 416 0.71 -3.44 -13.43
CA GLU A 416 -0.15 -4.57 -13.80
C GLU A 416 -1.63 -4.19 -13.62
N TYR A 417 -2.51 -4.80 -14.42
CA TYR A 417 -3.95 -4.65 -14.20
C TYR A 417 -4.42 -5.64 -13.12
N LEU A 418 -4.36 -5.22 -11.86
CA LEU A 418 -4.55 -6.09 -10.69
C LEU A 418 -5.89 -6.84 -10.60
N PRO A 419 -7.03 -6.37 -11.16
CA PRO A 419 -8.24 -7.19 -11.24
C PRO A 419 -8.04 -8.52 -12.00
N MET A 420 -6.96 -8.64 -12.78
CA MET A 420 -6.55 -9.87 -13.46
C MET A 420 -5.44 -10.63 -12.71
N GLY A 421 -5.08 -10.21 -11.50
CA GLY A 421 -4.05 -10.79 -10.64
C GLY A 421 -2.64 -10.25 -10.89
N GLN A 422 -1.74 -10.53 -9.95
CA GLN A 422 -0.30 -10.27 -10.09
C GLN A 422 0.36 -11.43 -10.85
N ARG A 423 1.11 -11.13 -11.91
CA ARG A 423 1.58 -12.12 -12.88
C ARG A 423 3.09 -12.07 -13.10
N ILE A 424 3.68 -10.89 -13.17
CA ILE A 424 5.08 -10.72 -13.58
C ILE A 424 6.03 -11.12 -12.46
N LYS A 425 6.98 -12.00 -12.78
CA LYS A 425 7.99 -12.53 -11.85
C LYS A 425 9.33 -11.84 -12.01
N SER A 426 9.71 -11.53 -13.25
CA SER A 426 10.92 -10.80 -13.57
C SER A 426 10.82 -10.07 -14.91
N PHE A 427 11.56 -8.98 -15.03
CA PHE A 427 11.61 -8.14 -16.23
C PHE A 427 12.97 -7.47 -16.40
N THR A 428 13.20 -6.99 -17.61
CA THR A 428 14.36 -6.17 -17.98
C THR A 428 13.90 -4.86 -18.59
N LEU A 429 14.59 -3.78 -18.21
CA LEU A 429 14.44 -2.46 -18.81
C LEU A 429 15.72 -2.09 -19.56
N GLU A 430 15.55 -1.76 -20.83
CA GLU A 430 16.61 -1.25 -21.69
C GLU A 430 16.23 0.13 -22.21
N ILE A 431 17.24 0.95 -22.47
CA ILE A 431 17.09 2.23 -23.15
C ILE A 431 17.76 2.17 -24.52
N LEU A 432 17.18 2.85 -25.51
CA LEU A 432 17.80 3.02 -26.81
C LEU A 432 18.69 4.27 -26.77
N ARG A 433 20.00 4.07 -26.91
CA ARG A 433 20.97 5.15 -27.11
C ARG A 433 21.45 5.10 -28.55
N GLU A 434 21.16 6.15 -29.32
CA GLU A 434 21.51 6.25 -30.75
C GLU A 434 20.93 5.08 -31.57
N ARG A 435 21.65 3.96 -31.65
CA ARG A 435 21.26 2.75 -32.39
C ARG A 435 21.38 1.45 -31.58
N SER A 436 21.73 1.53 -30.29
CA SER A 436 21.99 0.37 -29.45
C SER A 436 21.08 0.36 -28.22
N TRP A 437 20.51 -0.81 -27.93
CA TRP A 437 19.79 -1.07 -26.70
C TRP A 437 20.79 -1.35 -25.57
N VAL A 438 20.62 -0.66 -24.45
CA VAL A 438 21.47 -0.80 -23.26
C VAL A 438 20.59 -1.14 -22.07
N LYS A 439 20.84 -2.29 -21.44
CA LYS A 439 20.17 -2.66 -20.18
C LYS A 439 20.53 -1.67 -19.08
N VAL A 440 19.52 -1.07 -18.46
CA VAL A 440 19.68 -0.15 -17.32
C VAL A 440 19.12 -0.73 -16.03
N TYR A 441 18.24 -1.72 -16.12
CA TYR A 441 17.64 -2.32 -14.94
C TYR A 441 17.18 -3.75 -15.22
N GLU A 442 17.25 -4.57 -14.18
CA GLU A 442 16.68 -5.91 -14.12
C GLU A 442 16.01 -6.04 -12.75
N GLY A 443 14.77 -6.49 -12.73
CA GLY A 443 13.97 -6.53 -11.50
C GLY A 443 12.94 -7.65 -11.52
N THR A 444 12.22 -7.79 -10.41
CA THR A 444 11.29 -8.89 -10.18
C THR A 444 9.83 -8.48 -10.38
N THR A 445 9.04 -8.39 -9.31
CA THR A 445 7.59 -8.14 -9.34
C THR A 445 7.23 -6.71 -9.70
N ILE A 446 6.05 -6.50 -10.29
CA ILE A 446 5.49 -5.17 -10.57
C ILE A 446 4.28 -4.85 -9.68
N GLY A 447 3.21 -5.64 -9.76
CA GLY A 447 1.98 -5.40 -9.01
C GLY A 447 1.32 -4.06 -9.33
N ASN A 448 0.85 -3.36 -8.30
CA ASN A 448 0.14 -2.08 -8.41
C ASN A 448 0.96 -1.04 -9.16
N LYS A 449 2.25 -0.89 -8.79
CA LYS A 449 3.16 0.06 -9.41
C LYS A 449 4.60 -0.33 -9.16
N ARG A 450 5.39 -0.28 -10.24
CA ARG A 450 6.85 -0.34 -10.21
C ARG A 450 7.42 0.97 -10.72
N LEU A 451 8.32 1.58 -9.94
CA LEU A 451 9.11 2.72 -10.36
C LEU A 451 10.58 2.32 -10.46
N VAL A 452 11.20 2.58 -11.60
CA VAL A 452 12.61 2.29 -11.87
C VAL A 452 13.34 3.60 -12.10
N ARG A 453 14.35 3.88 -11.27
CA ARG A 453 15.28 5.00 -11.45
C ARG A 453 16.50 4.54 -12.24
N PHE A 454 17.03 5.41 -13.08
CA PHE A 454 18.28 5.21 -13.83
C PHE A 454 18.93 6.57 -14.09
N ASP A 455 20.21 6.61 -14.44
CA ASP A 455 20.93 7.87 -14.65
C ASP A 455 20.26 8.77 -15.70
N THR A 456 20.24 10.07 -15.43
CA THR A 456 19.73 11.06 -16.38
C THR A 456 20.56 11.09 -17.64
N GLN A 457 19.88 10.88 -18.76
CA GLN A 457 20.53 10.78 -20.06
C GLN A 457 19.55 11.00 -21.20
N THR A 458 20.10 11.36 -22.36
CA THR A 458 19.33 11.47 -23.60
C THR A 458 19.11 10.10 -24.20
N ILE A 459 17.85 9.73 -24.44
CA ILE A 459 17.44 8.43 -24.98
C ILE A 459 16.53 8.61 -26.20
N ASN A 460 16.54 7.61 -27.09
CA ASN A 460 15.68 7.53 -28.28
C ASN A 460 14.48 6.59 -28.08
N GLY A 461 14.44 5.87 -26.95
CA GLY A 461 13.37 4.93 -26.67
C GLY A 461 13.63 4.07 -25.44
N ILE A 462 12.62 3.30 -25.07
CA ILE A 462 12.63 2.33 -23.97
C ILE A 462 12.16 0.98 -24.50
N ARG A 463 12.77 -0.10 -24.00
CA ARG A 463 12.27 -1.45 -24.18
C ARG A 463 12.07 -2.09 -22.81
N PHE A 464 10.85 -2.51 -22.56
CA PHE A 464 10.48 -3.31 -21.41
C PHE A 464 10.23 -4.74 -21.87
N THR A 465 10.92 -5.71 -21.27
CA THR A 465 10.79 -7.14 -21.61
C THR A 465 10.43 -7.93 -20.36
N VAL A 466 9.32 -8.66 -20.41
CA VAL A 466 8.97 -9.63 -19.38
C VAL A 466 9.78 -10.91 -19.60
N ASN A 467 10.55 -11.29 -18.58
CA ASN A 467 11.42 -12.47 -18.63
C ASN A 467 10.69 -13.72 -18.13
N GLU A 468 9.94 -13.58 -17.03
CA GLU A 468 9.15 -14.64 -16.43
C GLU A 468 7.81 -14.11 -15.94
N THR A 469 6.77 -14.93 -16.09
CA THR A 469 5.40 -14.59 -15.69
C THR A 469 4.57 -15.83 -15.36
N LYS A 470 3.57 -15.69 -14.50
CA LYS A 470 2.64 -16.76 -14.12
C LYS A 470 1.64 -17.11 -15.23
N ALA A 471 1.36 -16.17 -16.13
CA ALA A 471 0.40 -16.32 -17.23
C ALA A 471 0.61 -15.23 -18.29
N GLN A 472 -0.28 -15.16 -19.29
CA GLN A 472 -0.34 -14.08 -20.28
C GLN A 472 -0.22 -12.70 -19.60
N VAL A 473 0.63 -11.81 -20.12
CA VAL A 473 0.94 -10.52 -19.49
C VAL A 473 -0.24 -9.57 -19.63
N VAL A 474 -0.59 -8.87 -18.55
CA VAL A 474 -1.65 -7.85 -18.52
C VAL A 474 -1.14 -6.60 -17.82
N LEU A 475 -1.02 -5.50 -18.56
CA LEU A 475 -0.44 -4.24 -18.08
C LEU A 475 -1.40 -3.10 -18.35
N SER A 476 -1.63 -2.24 -17.36
CA SER A 476 -2.56 -1.11 -17.48
C SER A 476 -1.87 0.19 -17.84
N ASN A 477 -0.68 0.46 -17.30
CA ASN A 477 -0.02 1.75 -17.48
C ASN A 477 1.49 1.64 -17.63
N LEU A 478 2.04 2.53 -18.45
CA LEU A 478 3.45 2.74 -18.71
C LEU A 478 3.76 4.24 -18.68
N GLY A 479 4.85 4.60 -18.02
CA GLY A 479 5.31 5.98 -17.93
C GLY A 479 6.80 6.12 -18.14
N LEU A 480 7.19 7.21 -18.81
CA LEU A 480 8.57 7.65 -18.94
C LEU A 480 8.65 9.09 -18.47
N PHE A 481 9.55 9.38 -17.55
CA PHE A 481 9.60 10.66 -16.86
C PHE A 481 11.03 11.21 -16.73
N LYS A 482 11.10 12.53 -16.55
CA LYS A 482 12.30 13.24 -16.12
C LYS A 482 12.08 13.81 -14.73
N ALA A 483 12.39 13.00 -13.71
CA ALA A 483 12.47 13.45 -12.34
C ALA A 483 13.58 14.51 -12.17
N PRO A 484 13.41 15.48 -11.25
CA PRO A 484 14.49 16.38 -10.84
C PRO A 484 15.72 15.61 -10.35
N GLU A 485 16.90 16.20 -10.49
CA GLU A 485 18.09 15.66 -9.83
C GLU A 485 17.99 15.92 -8.31
N LEU A 486 18.49 14.98 -7.53
CA LEU A 486 18.74 15.15 -6.10
C LEU A 486 20.24 15.24 -5.90
N ASN A 487 20.68 16.10 -4.99
CA ASN A 487 22.05 16.04 -4.53
C ASN A 487 22.18 14.79 -3.64
N GLU A 488 23.23 13.99 -3.86
CA GLU A 488 23.56 12.89 -2.95
C GLU A 488 23.87 13.46 -1.56
N GLU A 489 23.38 12.82 -0.52
CA GLU A 489 23.70 13.14 0.89
C GLU A 489 24.88 12.32 1.40
#